data_AF-A0A935HYJ2-F1
#
_entry.id   AF-A0A935HYJ2-F1
#
_cell.length_a   1.000
_cell.length_b   1.000
_cell.length_c   1.000
_cell.angle_alpha   90.00
_cell.angle_beta   90.00
_cell.angle_gamma   90.00
#
_symmetry.space_group_name_H-M   'P 1'
#
loop_
_entity.id
_entity.type
_entity.pdbx_description
1 polymer ?
#
loop_
_entity_poly.entity_id
_entity_poly.type
_entity_poly.pdbx_seq_one_letter_code
_entity_poly.pdbx_strand_id
1 'polypeptide(L)'
;MKKILIYSFTASLILNLFLSGNIYSQWTYGNPFSVSPPSASWQQVDSKVPVSGNVMLQSLTKPYPTNEWFNVLFLYGTTFPYPGGQGELAQNRCWVYPYQIGFGKEYSTPNPAYNKFSLLGFGYRPFITDVRDLPFPKVYWDQSAWSFLGQHDPGMNIQPSIKNDYTELSATIRYTNTANPSQYYEAPIVRGMPYVSMIYNNVQPEVFFWSPALESVNDIQLSGTNNRFHGKAFKLQTSATTNPSFPSQTWMLYCSDTITLQWDQLHSSMYAVRNLTGYFRMAEITSQSENLTPAEVQAKISLLNKYAKFLPVRAIVAATVTGNTANLQYRYTRYNESPSYGDSLLMLALPHHVDILPPGSTTNILKYKVLKGTMNEVYKNTWNMTDI
;
A
#
# COMPACT_ATOMS: atom_id res chain seq x y z
N MET A 1 -56.66 -5.34 12.74
CA MET A 1 -56.14 -5.02 11.39
C MET A 1 -54.75 -4.39 11.34
N LYS A 2 -54.15 -3.84 12.42
CA LYS A 2 -52.78 -3.26 12.38
C LYS A 2 -51.61 -4.23 12.62
N LYS A 3 -51.85 -5.46 13.08
CA LYS A 3 -50.77 -6.46 13.35
C LYS A 3 -50.37 -7.30 12.14
N ILE A 4 -51.18 -7.35 11.08
CA ILE A 4 -50.90 -8.21 9.90
C ILE A 4 -49.96 -7.51 8.90
N LEU A 5 -49.93 -6.16 8.87
CA LEU A 5 -49.08 -5.41 7.94
C LEU A 5 -47.58 -5.40 8.31
N ILE A 6 -47.24 -5.58 9.59
CA ILE A 6 -45.84 -5.53 10.03
C ILE A 6 -45.13 -6.84 9.62
N TYR A 7 -45.79 -8.00 9.76
CA TYR A 7 -45.19 -9.29 9.40
C TYR A 7 -44.99 -9.48 7.90
N SER A 8 -45.85 -8.92 7.03
CA SER A 8 -45.64 -9.05 5.58
C SER A 8 -44.46 -8.20 5.08
N PHE A 9 -44.19 -7.06 5.72
CA PHE A 9 -43.06 -6.21 5.37
C PHE A 9 -41.72 -6.80 5.84
N THR A 10 -41.69 -7.40 7.03
CA THR A 10 -40.47 -8.09 7.52
C THR A 10 -40.19 -9.38 6.76
N ALA A 11 -41.22 -10.14 6.39
CA ALA A 11 -41.07 -11.35 5.57
C ALA A 11 -40.59 -11.01 4.15
N SER A 12 -41.04 -9.89 3.57
CA SER A 12 -40.60 -9.46 2.23
C SER A 12 -39.16 -8.93 2.23
N LEU A 13 -38.70 -8.31 3.33
CA LEU A 13 -37.31 -7.86 3.47
C LEU A 13 -36.34 -9.05 3.66
N ILE A 14 -36.76 -10.06 4.44
CA ILE A 14 -35.98 -11.28 4.66
C ILE A 14 -35.95 -12.13 3.38
N LEU A 15 -37.04 -12.22 2.62
CA LEU A 15 -37.07 -12.97 1.36
C LEU A 15 -36.22 -12.29 0.26
N ASN A 16 -36.13 -10.96 0.23
CA ASN A 16 -35.22 -10.25 -0.67
C ASN A 16 -33.74 -10.41 -0.28
N LEU A 17 -33.44 -10.61 1.01
CA LEU A 17 -32.09 -10.95 1.49
C LEU A 17 -31.67 -12.40 1.15
N PHE A 18 -32.62 -13.31 0.93
CA PHE A 18 -32.34 -14.68 0.49
C PHE A 18 -32.36 -14.86 -1.04
N LEU A 19 -32.95 -13.93 -1.78
CA LEU A 19 -32.98 -13.92 -3.26
C LEU A 19 -31.90 -13.04 -3.89
N SER A 20 -31.09 -12.33 -3.10
CA SER A 20 -29.76 -11.94 -3.56
C SER A 20 -28.92 -13.22 -3.68
N GLY A 21 -29.02 -13.88 -4.85
CA GLY A 21 -28.11 -14.96 -5.21
C GLY A 21 -26.70 -14.52 -4.83
N ASN A 22 -26.00 -15.37 -4.09
CA ASN A 22 -24.61 -15.12 -3.75
C ASN A 22 -23.83 -14.98 -5.07
N ILE A 23 -23.64 -13.74 -5.52
CA ILE A 23 -22.72 -13.43 -6.60
C ILE A 23 -21.35 -13.55 -5.95
N TYR A 24 -20.82 -14.77 -5.90
CA TYR A 24 -19.43 -15.04 -5.54
C TYR A 24 -18.46 -14.56 -6.63
N SER A 25 -18.83 -13.54 -7.40
CA SER A 25 -17.91 -12.89 -8.30
C SER A 25 -17.07 -11.91 -7.50
N GLN A 26 -15.81 -12.26 -7.32
CA GLN A 26 -14.74 -11.40 -6.82
C GLN A 26 -14.58 -10.13 -7.68
N TRP A 27 -15.16 -10.14 -8.89
CA TRP A 27 -14.97 -9.15 -9.93
C TRP A 27 -16.32 -8.67 -10.44
N THR A 28 -16.69 -7.43 -10.21
CA THR A 28 -17.89 -6.82 -10.82
C THR A 28 -17.60 -6.36 -12.24
N TYR A 29 -17.14 -7.26 -13.10
CA TYR A 29 -17.08 -7.04 -14.55
C TYR A 29 -18.46 -7.36 -15.15
N GLY A 30 -19.47 -6.58 -14.79
CA GLY A 30 -20.83 -6.78 -15.30
C GLY A 30 -21.48 -8.09 -14.82
N ASN A 31 -22.30 -8.69 -15.69
CA ASN A 31 -23.04 -9.91 -15.37
C ASN A 31 -22.12 -11.14 -15.42
N PRO A 32 -22.29 -12.12 -14.51
CA PRO A 32 -21.54 -13.36 -14.58
C PRO A 32 -21.81 -14.06 -15.93
N PHE A 33 -20.77 -14.64 -16.53
CA PHE A 33 -20.91 -15.46 -17.74
C PHE A 33 -21.90 -16.61 -17.53
N SER A 34 -21.86 -17.23 -16.33
CA SER A 34 -22.84 -18.21 -15.86
C SER A 34 -22.84 -18.24 -14.34
N VAL A 35 -23.98 -18.56 -13.76
CA VAL A 35 -24.12 -18.90 -12.32
C VAL A 35 -24.31 -20.40 -12.11
N SER A 36 -24.26 -21.19 -13.19
CA SER A 36 -24.37 -22.65 -13.11
C SER A 36 -23.11 -23.24 -12.47
N PRO A 37 -23.25 -24.26 -11.61
CA PRO A 37 -22.08 -24.94 -11.07
C PRO A 37 -21.26 -25.60 -12.20
N PRO A 38 -19.96 -25.83 -11.97
CA PRO A 38 -19.14 -26.63 -12.89
C PRO A 38 -19.80 -27.98 -13.20
N SER A 39 -19.57 -28.51 -14.41
CA SER A 39 -20.07 -29.84 -14.81
C SER A 39 -19.69 -30.90 -13.78
N ALA A 40 -20.61 -31.84 -13.51
CA ALA A 40 -20.37 -32.98 -12.62
C ALA A 40 -19.21 -33.90 -13.09
N SER A 41 -18.73 -33.74 -14.33
CA SER A 41 -17.51 -34.39 -14.82
C SER A 41 -16.23 -33.89 -14.16
N TRP A 42 -16.27 -32.71 -13.52
CA TRP A 42 -15.17 -32.21 -12.71
C TRP A 42 -15.30 -32.77 -11.30
N GLN A 43 -14.26 -33.47 -10.85
CA GLN A 43 -14.20 -33.91 -9.46
C GLN A 43 -14.09 -32.68 -8.56
N GLN A 44 -15.05 -32.51 -7.65
CA GLN A 44 -14.92 -31.54 -6.58
C GLN A 44 -13.81 -32.01 -5.63
N VAL A 45 -12.74 -31.24 -5.56
CA VAL A 45 -11.71 -31.39 -4.54
C VAL A 45 -12.04 -30.37 -3.45
N ASP A 46 -12.19 -30.83 -2.21
CA ASP A 46 -12.27 -29.94 -1.05
C ASP A 46 -10.90 -29.26 -0.84
N SER A 47 -10.64 -28.22 -1.62
CA SER A 47 -9.53 -27.31 -1.37
C SER A 47 -9.93 -26.42 -0.19
N LYS A 48 -9.81 -26.95 1.02
CA LYS A 48 -9.84 -26.11 2.21
C LYS A 48 -8.62 -25.22 2.10
N VAL A 49 -8.85 -23.91 1.97
CA VAL A 49 -7.80 -22.90 2.15
C VAL A 49 -7.01 -23.33 3.40
N PRO A 50 -5.67 -23.34 3.39
CA PRO A 50 -4.89 -23.65 4.58
C PRO A 50 -4.97 -22.48 5.58
N VAL A 51 -6.20 -22.09 5.96
CA VAL A 51 -6.49 -21.13 7.02
C VAL A 51 -5.99 -21.68 8.36
N SER A 52 -5.99 -23.02 8.50
CA SER A 52 -5.35 -23.73 9.61
C SER A 52 -3.84 -23.57 9.51
N GLY A 53 -3.32 -22.49 10.11
CA GLY A 53 -1.89 -22.20 10.22
C GLY A 53 -1.44 -20.90 9.56
N ASN A 54 -2.21 -20.36 8.60
CA ASN A 54 -1.89 -19.08 7.96
C ASN A 54 -2.67 -17.91 8.61
N VAL A 55 -2.06 -17.29 9.62
CA VAL A 55 -2.63 -16.13 10.34
C VAL A 55 -3.00 -14.95 9.43
N MET A 56 -2.33 -14.80 8.27
CA MET A 56 -2.61 -13.72 7.34
C MET A 56 -3.98 -13.85 6.65
N LEU A 57 -4.49 -15.08 6.52
CA LEU A 57 -5.72 -15.39 5.79
C LEU A 57 -6.92 -15.66 6.70
N GLN A 58 -6.72 -15.67 8.02
CA GLN A 58 -7.77 -16.03 9.01
C GLN A 58 -8.99 -15.11 8.97
N SER A 59 -8.83 -13.88 8.52
CA SER A 59 -9.89 -12.89 8.36
C SER A 59 -10.70 -13.04 7.06
N LEU A 60 -10.25 -13.85 6.11
CA LEU A 60 -10.90 -13.97 4.81
C LEU A 60 -12.14 -14.86 4.90
N THR A 61 -13.26 -14.35 4.38
CA THR A 61 -14.46 -15.16 4.10
C THR A 61 -14.75 -15.28 2.61
N LYS A 62 -14.02 -14.52 1.79
CA LYS A 62 -14.03 -14.58 0.32
C LYS A 62 -13.06 -15.64 -0.22
N PRO A 63 -13.20 -16.09 -1.49
CA PRO A 63 -12.23 -16.96 -2.14
C PRO A 63 -10.82 -16.36 -2.09
N TYR A 64 -9.85 -17.16 -1.67
CA TYR A 64 -8.47 -16.71 -1.57
C TYR A 64 -7.92 -16.20 -2.93
N PRO A 65 -7.24 -15.03 -2.96
CA PRO A 65 -6.62 -14.52 -4.17
C PRO A 65 -5.35 -15.32 -4.55
N THR A 66 -5.37 -16.03 -5.68
CA THR A 66 -4.27 -16.91 -6.11
C THR A 66 -3.21 -16.20 -6.99
N ASN A 67 -3.66 -15.36 -7.91
CA ASN A 67 -2.82 -14.72 -8.94
C ASN A 67 -2.79 -13.19 -8.81
N GLU A 68 -3.06 -12.68 -7.61
CA GLU A 68 -3.03 -11.26 -7.34
C GLU A 68 -1.63 -10.73 -7.12
N TRP A 69 -1.45 -9.45 -7.43
CA TRP A 69 -0.18 -8.75 -7.24
C TRP A 69 0.31 -8.68 -5.79
N PHE A 70 -0.59 -8.89 -4.83
CA PHE A 70 -0.31 -8.86 -3.39
C PHE A 70 -0.21 -10.27 -2.77
N ASN A 71 -0.24 -11.33 -3.58
CA ASN A 71 -0.23 -12.71 -3.08
C ASN A 71 1.01 -13.09 -2.24
N VAL A 72 2.16 -12.50 -2.57
CA VAL A 72 3.41 -12.67 -1.84
C VAL A 72 3.30 -12.28 -0.36
N LEU A 73 2.34 -11.40 0.00
CA LEU A 73 2.14 -10.96 1.39
C LEU A 73 1.62 -12.07 2.31
N PHE A 74 1.04 -13.14 1.77
CA PHE A 74 0.47 -14.23 2.58
C PHE A 74 0.90 -15.64 2.14
N LEU A 75 1.52 -15.77 0.96
CA LEU A 75 2.14 -17.02 0.50
C LEU A 75 3.47 -17.32 1.21
N TYR A 76 4.05 -16.29 1.83
CA TYR A 76 5.39 -16.41 2.38
C TYR A 76 5.47 -17.37 3.58
N GLY A 77 6.29 -18.42 3.45
CA GLY A 77 6.49 -19.43 4.48
C GLY A 77 5.31 -20.37 4.69
N THR A 78 4.29 -20.32 3.84
CA THR A 78 3.04 -21.11 3.97
C THR A 78 2.75 -22.01 2.77
N THR A 79 3.53 -21.89 1.67
CA THR A 79 3.39 -22.75 0.50
C THR A 79 4.68 -23.51 0.16
N PHE A 80 4.51 -24.76 -0.27
CA PHE A 80 5.58 -25.63 -0.78
C PHE A 80 5.30 -25.99 -2.26
N PRO A 81 6.30 -25.95 -3.16
CA PRO A 81 7.67 -25.51 -2.92
C PRO A 81 7.70 -24.02 -2.58
N TYR A 82 8.44 -23.71 -1.52
CA TYR A 82 8.76 -22.35 -1.17
C TYR A 82 9.46 -21.72 -2.38
N PRO A 83 9.02 -20.55 -2.90
CA PRO A 83 9.67 -19.90 -4.04
C PRO A 83 11.15 -19.49 -3.82
N GLY A 84 11.80 -19.95 -2.75
CA GLY A 84 13.21 -19.69 -2.44
C GLY A 84 14.05 -20.96 -2.34
N GLY A 85 13.90 -21.87 -3.31
CA GLY A 85 15.04 -22.68 -3.72
C GLY A 85 15.98 -21.80 -4.54
N GLN A 86 16.97 -21.17 -3.89
CA GLN A 86 18.11 -20.44 -4.49
C GLN A 86 17.77 -19.36 -5.55
N GLY A 87 17.58 -18.10 -5.13
CA GLY A 87 17.40 -16.97 -6.06
C GLY A 87 16.11 -17.11 -6.89
N GLU A 88 15.56 -16.17 -7.63
CA GLU A 88 16.01 -14.86 -8.06
C GLU A 88 14.81 -14.01 -8.55
N LEU A 89 13.54 -14.37 -8.27
CA LEU A 89 12.39 -13.59 -8.73
C LEU A 89 11.32 -13.39 -7.64
N ALA A 90 11.08 -12.13 -7.27
CA ALA A 90 9.98 -11.64 -6.42
C ALA A 90 9.91 -12.14 -4.97
N GLN A 91 11.05 -12.41 -4.33
CA GLN A 91 11.12 -12.68 -2.89
C GLN A 91 10.62 -11.48 -2.08
N ASN A 92 9.46 -11.64 -1.44
CA ASN A 92 8.97 -10.90 -0.26
C ASN A 92 8.56 -9.45 -0.46
N ARG A 93 8.35 -9.08 -1.71
CA ARG A 93 7.98 -7.73 -2.08
C ARG A 93 6.91 -7.69 -3.15
N CYS A 94 5.97 -6.80 -2.90
CA CYS A 94 4.83 -6.51 -3.71
C CYS A 94 5.10 -5.21 -4.48
N TRP A 95 5.03 -5.28 -5.80
CA TRP A 95 5.26 -4.14 -6.69
C TRP A 95 3.97 -3.36 -6.86
N VAL A 96 3.74 -2.37 -6.02
CA VAL A 96 2.50 -1.56 -6.04
C VAL A 96 2.58 -0.43 -7.05
N TYR A 97 3.82 0.02 -7.29
CA TYR A 97 4.23 1.18 -8.07
C TYR A 97 3.66 2.52 -7.55
N PRO A 98 4.52 3.54 -7.34
CA PRO A 98 5.96 3.54 -7.59
C PRO A 98 6.77 2.79 -6.53
N TYR A 99 6.13 2.45 -5.41
CA TYR A 99 6.76 1.78 -4.29
C TYR A 99 6.75 0.26 -4.42
N GLN A 100 7.73 -0.34 -3.75
CA GLN A 100 7.70 -1.73 -3.32
C GLN A 100 7.23 -1.80 -1.88
N ILE A 101 6.46 -2.83 -1.54
CA ILE A 101 5.94 -3.06 -0.20
C ILE A 101 6.28 -4.49 0.24
N GLY A 102 6.64 -4.69 1.51
CA GLY A 102 6.91 -6.03 2.07
C GLY A 102 6.77 -6.05 3.59
N PHE A 103 7.18 -7.16 4.21
CA PHE A 103 7.25 -7.29 5.68
C PHE A 103 8.69 -7.19 6.17
N GLY A 104 8.88 -6.74 7.41
CA GLY A 104 10.20 -6.65 8.07
C GLY A 104 11.00 -7.96 8.18
N LYS A 105 10.38 -9.14 8.00
CA LYS A 105 10.91 -10.45 8.42
C LYS A 105 12.28 -10.81 7.82
N GLU A 106 12.49 -10.47 6.56
CA GLU A 106 13.71 -10.83 5.82
C GLU A 106 14.87 -9.87 6.02
N TYR A 107 14.62 -8.80 6.75
CA TYR A 107 15.57 -7.72 6.88
C TYR A 107 16.28 -7.85 8.23
N SER A 108 17.58 -7.58 8.23
CA SER A 108 18.37 -7.42 9.45
C SER A 108 17.86 -6.17 10.17
N THR A 109 16.87 -6.29 11.05
CA THR A 109 16.48 -5.18 11.91
C THR A 109 17.57 -4.97 12.96
N PRO A 110 17.94 -3.72 13.30
CA PRO A 110 18.91 -3.43 14.36
C PRO A 110 18.50 -4.01 15.71
N ASN A 111 17.20 -3.98 15.97
CA ASN A 111 16.65 -4.42 17.23
C ASN A 111 15.94 -5.77 17.04
N PRO A 112 16.50 -6.85 17.60
CA PRO A 112 15.88 -8.18 17.56
C PRO A 112 14.59 -8.25 18.40
N ALA A 113 14.32 -7.25 19.25
CA ALA A 113 13.12 -7.22 20.09
C ALA A 113 11.85 -6.87 19.30
N TYR A 114 11.93 -6.18 18.16
CA TYR A 114 10.74 -5.94 17.36
C TYR A 114 10.29 -7.22 16.65
N ASN A 115 9.00 -7.51 16.74
CA ASN A 115 8.37 -8.46 15.85
C ASN A 115 8.47 -7.92 14.41
N LYS A 116 9.35 -8.52 13.59
CA LYS A 116 9.57 -8.09 12.22
C LYS A 116 8.31 -8.17 11.33
N PHE A 117 7.35 -9.03 11.67
CA PHE A 117 6.06 -9.10 10.98
C PHE A 117 5.10 -7.95 11.34
N SER A 118 5.44 -7.16 12.35
CA SER A 118 4.68 -5.97 12.76
C SER A 118 5.04 -4.72 11.92
N LEU A 119 6.06 -4.82 11.06
CA LEU A 119 6.58 -3.69 10.29
C LEU A 119 6.18 -3.80 8.81
N LEU A 120 5.69 -2.69 8.26
CA LEU A 120 5.48 -2.53 6.83
C LEU A 120 6.76 -1.99 6.19
N GLY A 121 7.45 -2.82 5.42
CA GLY A 121 8.60 -2.39 4.63
C GLY A 121 8.14 -1.63 3.39
N PHE A 122 8.79 -0.51 3.10
CA PHE A 122 8.63 0.22 1.85
C PHE A 122 9.95 0.71 1.27
N GLY A 123 9.97 0.90 -0.05
CA GLY A 123 11.11 1.47 -0.77
C GLY A 123 10.71 2.01 -2.14
N TYR A 124 11.47 2.99 -2.62
CA TYR A 124 11.38 3.51 -3.98
C TYR A 124 12.66 3.19 -4.74
N ARG A 125 12.52 2.58 -5.93
CA ARG A 125 13.60 2.14 -6.82
C ARG A 125 14.83 1.49 -6.11
N PRO A 126 14.64 0.49 -5.22
CA PRO A 126 15.76 -0.26 -4.64
C PRO A 126 16.35 -1.27 -5.63
N PHE A 127 16.64 -0.82 -6.86
CA PHE A 127 17.09 -1.66 -7.96
C PHE A 127 18.09 -0.97 -8.86
N ILE A 128 19.02 -1.76 -9.39
CA ILE A 128 19.95 -1.34 -10.44
C ILE A 128 19.67 -2.10 -11.71
N THR A 129 19.84 -1.41 -12.82
CA THR A 129 19.90 -2.01 -14.15
C THR A 129 21.37 -2.11 -14.55
N ASP A 130 21.87 -3.32 -14.74
CA ASP A 130 23.20 -3.55 -15.31
C ASP A 130 23.05 -3.86 -16.80
N VAL A 131 23.67 -3.01 -17.60
CA VAL A 131 23.61 -3.04 -19.07
C VAL A 131 25.00 -3.23 -19.68
N ARG A 132 26.05 -3.46 -18.86
CA ARG A 132 27.43 -3.59 -19.34
C ARG A 132 27.74 -5.04 -19.71
N ASP A 133 28.22 -5.25 -20.94
CA ASP A 133 28.86 -6.49 -21.42
C ASP A 133 28.08 -7.81 -21.22
N LEU A 134 26.75 -7.73 -21.12
CA LEU A 134 25.86 -8.90 -21.05
C LEU A 134 24.99 -8.99 -22.31
N PRO A 135 24.66 -10.21 -22.78
CA PRO A 135 23.75 -10.39 -23.93
C PRO A 135 22.34 -9.84 -23.68
N PHE A 136 21.96 -9.64 -22.40
CA PHE A 136 20.68 -9.06 -22.00
C PHE A 136 20.86 -8.17 -20.75
N PRO A 137 20.14 -7.03 -20.64
CA PRO A 137 20.10 -6.24 -19.42
C PRO A 137 19.67 -7.07 -18.22
N LYS A 138 20.37 -6.94 -17.10
CA LYS A 138 19.99 -7.55 -15.82
C LYS A 138 19.43 -6.49 -14.88
N VAL A 139 18.42 -6.87 -14.11
CA VAL A 139 17.89 -6.03 -13.02
C VAL A 139 18.20 -6.72 -11.71
N TYR A 140 18.95 -6.06 -10.85
CA TYR A 140 19.27 -6.54 -9.50
C TYR A 140 18.49 -5.76 -8.47
N TRP A 141 18.12 -6.44 -7.39
CA TRP A 141 17.41 -5.87 -6.25
C TRP A 141 18.31 -5.92 -5.04
N ASP A 142 18.36 -4.83 -4.27
CA ASP A 142 18.92 -4.93 -2.93
C ASP A 142 17.91 -5.63 -2.01
N GLN A 143 18.37 -6.64 -1.29
CA GLN A 143 17.56 -7.33 -0.29
C GLN A 143 17.65 -6.66 1.09
N SER A 144 18.54 -5.70 1.31
CA SER A 144 18.81 -5.10 2.62
C SER A 144 18.30 -3.66 2.78
N ALA A 145 17.85 -3.03 1.69
CA ALA A 145 17.61 -1.60 1.66
C ALA A 145 16.11 -1.25 1.65
N TRP A 146 15.59 -0.97 2.84
CA TRP A 146 14.19 -0.70 3.11
C TRP A 146 14.05 0.31 4.25
N SER A 147 12.98 1.09 4.17
CA SER A 147 12.44 1.84 5.29
C SER A 147 11.20 1.13 5.82
N PHE A 148 10.83 1.38 7.07
CA PHE A 148 9.68 0.72 7.69
C PHE A 148 8.73 1.71 8.33
N LEU A 149 7.43 1.43 8.23
CA LEU A 149 6.41 2.00 9.10
C LEU A 149 6.03 0.95 10.12
N GLY A 150 5.90 1.35 11.37
CA GLY A 150 5.60 0.46 12.49
C GLY A 150 5.06 1.20 13.70
N GLN A 151 5.23 0.57 14.85
CA GLN A 151 4.88 1.09 16.15
C GLN A 151 6.10 0.98 17.08
N HIS A 152 6.19 1.84 18.10
CA HIS A 152 7.41 2.00 18.91
C HIS A 152 7.61 1.00 20.04
N ASP A 153 6.58 0.32 20.52
CA ASP A 153 6.69 -0.65 21.61
C ASP A 153 7.16 -2.03 21.10
N PRO A 154 8.45 -2.41 21.28
CA PRO A 154 8.93 -3.72 20.83
C PRO A 154 8.25 -4.89 21.56
N GLY A 155 7.65 -4.67 22.74
CA GLY A 155 6.93 -5.67 23.51
C GLY A 155 5.50 -5.92 23.03
N MET A 156 4.98 -5.11 22.10
CA MET A 156 3.60 -5.23 21.65
C MET A 156 3.39 -6.51 20.82
N ASN A 157 2.45 -7.37 21.26
CA ASN A 157 2.17 -8.64 20.59
C ASN A 157 1.28 -8.45 19.36
N ILE A 158 1.89 -8.04 18.25
CA ILE A 158 1.22 -7.75 16.99
C ILE A 158 1.05 -8.99 16.11
N GLN A 159 -0.17 -9.21 15.62
CA GLN A 159 -0.49 -10.21 14.60
C GLN A 159 -1.04 -9.53 13.33
N PRO A 160 -0.38 -9.66 12.16
CA PRO A 160 -0.88 -9.17 10.89
C PRO A 160 -1.94 -10.08 10.26
N SER A 161 -2.86 -9.49 9.49
CA SER A 161 -3.91 -10.18 8.72
C SER A 161 -4.34 -9.36 7.50
N ILE A 162 -4.76 -10.00 6.41
CA ILE A 162 -5.35 -9.31 5.26
C ILE A 162 -6.83 -9.06 5.52
N LYS A 163 -7.28 -7.81 5.46
CA LYS A 163 -8.70 -7.50 5.60
C LYS A 163 -9.51 -8.12 4.46
N ASN A 164 -10.73 -8.55 4.77
CA ASN A 164 -11.65 -9.18 3.84
C ASN A 164 -12.35 -8.17 2.88
N ASP A 165 -11.64 -7.14 2.49
CA ASP A 165 -12.12 -6.00 1.70
C ASP A 165 -11.23 -5.67 0.49
N TYR A 166 -10.27 -6.55 0.17
CA TYR A 166 -9.43 -6.42 -1.01
C TYR A 166 -10.23 -6.40 -2.32
N THR A 167 -9.60 -5.83 -3.34
CA THR A 167 -10.14 -5.63 -4.70
C THR A 167 -9.03 -5.87 -5.74
N GLU A 168 -9.36 -5.69 -7.02
CA GLU A 168 -8.45 -5.70 -8.18
C GLU A 168 -7.18 -4.86 -7.92
N LEU A 169 -7.36 -3.72 -7.23
CA LEU A 169 -6.38 -2.64 -7.15
C LEU A 169 -5.97 -2.30 -5.71
N SER A 170 -6.52 -2.98 -4.71
CA SER A 170 -6.22 -2.68 -3.31
C SER A 170 -6.28 -3.89 -2.40
N ALA A 171 -5.41 -3.89 -1.39
CA ALA A 171 -5.42 -4.83 -0.29
C ALA A 171 -4.98 -4.10 0.99
N THR A 172 -5.58 -4.43 2.13
CA THR A 172 -5.20 -3.80 3.41
C THR A 172 -4.65 -4.85 4.36
N ILE A 173 -3.45 -4.61 4.88
CA ILE A 173 -2.90 -5.39 5.99
C ILE A 173 -3.33 -4.72 7.30
N ARG A 174 -3.92 -5.47 8.21
CA ARG A 174 -4.23 -5.02 9.58
C ARG A 174 -3.31 -5.73 10.57
N TYR A 175 -2.63 -4.94 11.38
CA TYR A 175 -1.74 -5.34 12.45
C TYR A 175 -2.45 -5.14 13.79
N THR A 176 -2.87 -6.23 14.43
CA THR A 176 -3.69 -6.17 15.65
C THR A 176 -2.85 -6.55 16.85
N ASN A 177 -2.89 -5.76 17.93
CA ASN A 177 -2.35 -6.18 19.22
C ASN A 177 -3.25 -7.26 19.80
N THR A 178 -2.73 -8.48 19.91
CA THR A 178 -3.47 -9.65 20.41
C THR A 178 -3.78 -9.57 21.90
N ALA A 179 -3.01 -8.80 22.68
CA ALA A 179 -3.27 -8.54 24.10
C ALA A 179 -4.32 -7.42 24.31
N ASN A 180 -4.43 -6.50 23.35
CA ASN A 180 -5.44 -5.43 23.37
C ASN A 180 -5.92 -5.12 21.93
N PRO A 181 -6.95 -5.81 21.42
CA PRO A 181 -7.41 -5.65 20.04
C PRO A 181 -7.94 -4.26 19.67
N SER A 182 -8.20 -3.39 20.65
CA SER A 182 -8.52 -1.98 20.41
C SER A 182 -7.31 -1.18 19.92
N GLN A 183 -6.09 -1.68 20.13
CA GLN A 183 -4.86 -1.12 19.60
C GLN A 183 -4.47 -1.86 18.32
N TYR A 184 -4.46 -1.13 17.21
CA TYR A 184 -4.14 -1.69 15.92
C TYR A 184 -3.67 -0.61 14.96
N TYR A 185 -3.15 -1.05 13.83
CA TYR A 185 -2.87 -0.18 12.70
C TYR A 185 -3.09 -0.92 11.38
N GLU A 186 -3.40 -0.17 10.33
CA GLU A 186 -3.76 -0.68 9.02
C GLU A 186 -2.88 -0.04 7.95
N ALA A 187 -2.32 -0.87 7.07
CA ALA A 187 -1.61 -0.45 5.88
C ALA A 187 -2.50 -0.68 4.66
N PRO A 188 -3.30 0.32 4.24
CA PRO A 188 -4.00 0.26 2.97
C PRO A 188 -2.99 0.36 1.82
N ILE A 189 -2.96 -0.65 0.97
CA ILE A 189 -2.08 -0.72 -0.18
C ILE A 189 -2.94 -0.60 -1.43
N VAL A 190 -2.80 0.52 -2.15
CA VAL A 190 -3.56 0.81 -3.37
C VAL A 190 -2.59 1.02 -4.54
N ARG A 191 -2.86 0.36 -5.66
CA ARG A 191 -2.08 0.52 -6.90
C ARG A 191 -1.98 1.99 -7.31
N GLY A 192 -0.77 2.46 -7.55
CA GLY A 192 -0.52 3.86 -7.90
C GLY A 192 -0.62 4.84 -6.74
N MET A 193 -0.57 4.37 -5.48
CA MET A 193 -0.54 5.28 -4.33
C MET A 193 0.70 6.19 -4.39
N PRO A 194 0.56 7.53 -4.28
CA PRO A 194 1.71 8.43 -4.23
C PRO A 194 2.39 8.44 -2.86
N TYR A 195 1.75 7.82 -1.86
CA TYR A 195 2.23 7.75 -0.49
C TYR A 195 2.05 6.34 0.04
N VAL A 196 3.07 5.81 0.70
CA VAL A 196 2.94 4.63 1.56
C VAL A 196 2.27 5.08 2.84
N SER A 197 1.16 4.46 3.23
CA SER A 197 0.32 4.98 4.31
C SER A 197 0.09 3.93 5.40
N MET A 198 0.02 4.40 6.65
CA MET A 198 -0.38 3.59 7.79
C MET A 198 -1.38 4.36 8.65
N ILE A 199 -2.53 3.77 8.92
CA ILE A 199 -3.60 4.31 9.75
C ILE A 199 -3.47 3.67 11.13
N TYR A 200 -3.29 4.47 12.17
CA TYR A 200 -3.09 4.02 13.55
C TYR A 200 -4.36 4.22 14.37
N ASN A 201 -4.59 3.32 15.31
CA ASN A 201 -5.62 3.46 16.33
C ASN A 201 -5.04 3.21 17.72
N ASN A 202 -4.83 4.30 18.47
CA ASN A 202 -4.30 4.32 19.83
C ASN A 202 -2.98 3.54 20.04
N VAL A 203 -2.04 3.70 19.11
CA VAL A 203 -0.68 3.16 19.19
C VAL A 203 0.33 4.25 18.91
N GLN A 204 1.57 4.08 19.35
CA GLN A 204 2.66 5.03 19.13
C GLN A 204 3.34 4.74 17.79
N PRO A 205 3.16 5.57 16.76
CA PRO A 205 3.74 5.33 15.44
C PRO A 205 5.24 5.52 15.42
N GLU A 206 5.91 4.77 14.53
CA GLU A 206 7.34 4.89 14.28
C GLU A 206 7.67 4.71 12.80
N VAL A 207 8.66 5.47 12.32
CA VAL A 207 9.28 5.29 11.01
C VAL A 207 10.76 4.97 11.18
N PHE A 208 11.20 3.89 10.52
CA PHE A 208 12.57 3.37 10.61
C PHE A 208 13.30 3.58 9.29
N PHE A 209 14.56 4.01 9.38
CA PHE A 209 15.47 4.15 8.24
C PHE A 209 16.74 3.37 8.57
N TRP A 210 16.75 2.10 8.20
CA TRP A 210 17.86 1.23 8.57
C TRP A 210 19.07 1.41 7.66
N SER A 211 18.84 1.34 6.34
CA SER A 211 19.90 1.51 5.37
C SER A 211 19.35 2.12 4.09
N PRO A 212 19.81 3.31 3.70
CA PRO A 212 20.69 4.22 4.43
C PRO A 212 20.02 4.80 5.69
N ALA A 213 20.83 5.09 6.69
CA ALA A 213 20.36 5.64 7.96
C ALA A 213 19.73 7.02 7.77
N LEU A 214 18.81 7.41 8.65
CA LEU A 214 18.30 8.78 8.66
C LEU A 214 19.41 9.74 9.10
N GLU A 215 19.69 10.76 8.30
CA GLU A 215 20.76 11.74 8.54
C GLU A 215 20.20 13.06 9.06
N SER A 216 19.10 13.55 8.47
CA SER A 216 18.51 14.82 8.88
C SER A 216 16.98 14.84 8.81
N VAL A 217 16.41 15.72 9.63
CA VAL A 217 14.98 16.04 9.64
C VAL A 217 14.80 17.54 9.53
N ASN A 218 14.00 18.01 8.58
CA ASN A 218 13.78 19.43 8.31
C ASN A 218 15.10 20.22 8.16
N ASP A 219 16.06 19.64 7.44
CA ASP A 219 17.41 20.20 7.22
C ASP A 219 18.28 20.30 8.50
N ILE A 220 17.82 19.75 9.62
CA ILE A 220 18.58 19.68 10.87
C ILE A 220 19.22 18.29 10.97
N GLN A 221 20.54 18.27 11.04
CA GLN A 221 21.33 17.05 11.22
C GLN A 221 21.01 16.39 12.57
N LEU A 222 20.78 15.08 12.51
CA LEU A 222 20.51 14.28 13.70
C LEU A 222 21.82 14.03 14.45
N SER A 223 21.86 14.34 15.74
CA SER A 223 23.02 14.11 16.59
C SER A 223 22.59 13.83 18.03
N GLY A 224 23.10 12.74 18.61
CA GLY A 224 22.69 12.26 19.94
C GLY A 224 21.26 11.71 19.97
N THR A 225 20.62 11.75 21.14
CA THR A 225 19.35 11.03 21.43
C THR A 225 18.14 11.94 21.71
N ASN A 226 18.28 13.27 21.60
CA ASN A 226 17.27 14.22 22.10
C ASN A 226 16.67 15.15 21.03
N ASN A 227 16.91 14.91 19.74
CA ASN A 227 16.27 15.70 18.69
C ASN A 227 14.75 15.48 18.71
N ARG A 228 14.01 16.59 18.77
CA ARG A 228 12.55 16.60 18.74
C ARG A 228 12.06 17.57 17.67
N PHE A 229 11.08 17.12 16.90
CA PHE A 229 10.51 17.90 15.80
C PHE A 229 8.99 17.97 15.97
N HIS A 230 8.45 19.18 15.97
CA HIS A 230 7.02 19.42 16.14
C HIS A 230 6.39 19.87 14.83
N GLY A 231 5.32 19.21 14.39
CA GLY A 231 4.67 19.54 13.13
C GLY A 231 3.70 18.49 12.63
N LYS A 232 3.22 18.69 11.40
CA LYS A 232 2.38 17.74 10.65
C LYS A 232 3.08 17.16 9.41
N ALA A 233 4.21 17.76 9.02
CA ALA A 233 4.99 17.37 7.86
C ALA A 233 6.48 17.48 8.22
N PHE A 234 7.23 16.45 7.87
CA PHE A 234 8.65 16.36 8.20
C PHE A 234 9.42 15.91 6.95
N LYS A 235 10.43 16.67 6.56
CA LYS A 235 11.35 16.30 5.50
C LYS A 235 12.44 15.42 6.09
N LEU A 236 12.51 14.17 5.66
CA LEU A 236 13.42 13.15 6.16
C LEU A 236 14.46 12.85 5.09
N GLN A 237 15.74 13.01 5.38
CA GLN A 237 16.81 12.74 4.42
C GLN A 237 17.71 11.64 4.96
N THR A 238 17.94 10.62 4.13
CA THR A 238 18.84 9.53 4.47
C THR A 238 20.28 9.86 4.10
N SER A 239 21.24 9.26 4.80
CA SER A 239 22.67 9.50 4.59
C SER A 239 23.11 9.18 3.16
N ALA A 240 24.17 9.85 2.72
CA ALA A 240 24.90 9.45 1.53
C ALA A 240 25.36 7.99 1.64
N THR A 241 25.41 7.31 0.50
CA THR A 241 25.79 5.91 0.39
C THR A 241 26.50 5.66 -0.93
N THR A 242 27.45 4.74 -0.92
CA THR A 242 28.12 4.26 -2.14
C THR A 242 27.36 3.12 -2.80
N ASN A 243 26.28 2.61 -2.17
CA ASN A 243 25.46 1.56 -2.72
C ASN A 243 24.54 2.12 -3.84
N PRO A 244 24.79 1.78 -5.12
CA PRO A 244 24.00 2.30 -6.21
C PRO A 244 22.57 1.75 -6.23
N SER A 245 22.31 0.62 -5.56
CA SER A 245 20.99 -0.01 -5.49
C SER A 245 20.05 0.68 -4.52
N PHE A 246 20.57 1.49 -3.61
CA PHE A 246 19.76 2.30 -2.72
C PHE A 246 20.47 3.60 -2.40
N PRO A 247 20.45 4.59 -3.32
CA PRO A 247 21.06 5.89 -3.12
C PRO A 247 20.46 6.62 -1.92
N SER A 248 21.12 7.71 -1.49
CA SER A 248 20.49 8.65 -0.54
C SER A 248 19.15 9.15 -1.10
N GLN A 249 18.14 9.23 -0.24
CA GLN A 249 16.77 9.60 -0.58
C GLN A 249 16.25 10.67 0.37
N THR A 250 15.44 11.55 -0.18
CA THR A 250 14.64 12.52 0.57
C THR A 250 13.19 12.09 0.53
N TRP A 251 12.57 12.03 1.70
CA TRP A 251 11.19 11.64 1.92
C TRP A 251 10.44 12.75 2.64
N MET A 252 9.13 12.81 2.44
CA MET A 252 8.21 13.57 3.29
C MET A 252 7.37 12.60 4.13
N LEU A 253 7.37 12.80 5.43
CA LEU A 253 6.44 12.18 6.36
C LEU A 253 5.30 13.16 6.66
N TYR A 254 4.07 12.74 6.37
CA TYR A 254 2.84 13.47 6.66
C TYR A 254 2.04 12.81 7.77
N CYS A 255 1.49 13.61 8.67
CA CYS A 255 0.69 13.17 9.81
C CYS A 255 -0.71 13.77 9.74
N SER A 256 -1.73 13.04 10.21
CA SER A 256 -3.10 13.56 10.31
C SER A 256 -3.20 14.79 11.22
N ASP A 257 -2.42 14.77 12.31
CA ASP A 257 -2.44 15.77 13.37
C ASP A 257 -1.04 16.28 13.66
N THR A 258 -0.98 17.40 14.39
CA THR A 258 0.29 17.92 14.86
C THR A 258 0.83 16.98 15.92
N ILE A 259 2.05 16.50 15.70
CA ILE A 259 2.73 15.57 16.58
C ILE A 259 4.14 16.07 16.88
N THR A 260 4.71 15.54 17.96
CA THR A 260 6.13 15.65 18.22
C THR A 260 6.78 14.31 17.92
N LEU A 261 7.71 14.30 16.98
CA LEU A 261 8.57 13.16 16.69
C LEU A 261 9.85 13.28 17.50
N GLN A 262 10.29 12.17 18.08
CA GLN A 262 11.57 12.06 18.78
C GLN A 262 12.48 11.10 18.02
N TRP A 263 13.75 11.48 17.92
CA TRP A 263 14.79 10.67 17.32
C TRP A 263 15.23 9.57 18.29
N ASP A 264 15.28 8.34 17.78
CA ASP A 264 15.86 7.19 18.43
C ASP A 264 17.11 6.75 17.65
N GLN A 265 18.27 7.10 18.21
CA GLN A 265 19.57 6.76 17.62
C GLN A 265 19.83 5.25 17.62
N LEU A 266 19.36 4.51 18.63
CA LEU A 266 19.62 3.07 18.76
C LEU A 266 18.91 2.30 17.64
N HIS A 267 17.71 2.75 17.28
CA HIS A 267 16.86 2.10 16.29
C HIS A 267 16.88 2.77 14.91
N SER A 268 17.64 3.87 14.75
CA SER A 268 17.68 4.69 13.53
C SER A 268 16.27 5.05 13.05
N SER A 269 15.48 5.63 13.95
CA SER A 269 14.04 5.83 13.72
C SER A 269 13.49 7.10 14.36
N MET A 270 12.36 7.57 13.84
CA MET A 270 11.59 8.67 14.41
C MET A 270 10.26 8.13 14.89
N TYR A 271 9.96 8.30 16.18
CA TYR A 271 8.70 7.87 16.76
C TYR A 271 7.90 9.05 17.33
N ALA A 272 6.57 8.95 17.31
CA ALA A 272 5.74 9.97 17.96
C ALA A 272 5.85 9.82 19.47
N VAL A 273 5.96 10.90 20.24
CA VAL A 273 6.05 10.82 21.72
C VAL A 273 4.71 10.50 22.42
N ARG A 274 3.66 10.15 21.65
CA ARG A 274 2.32 9.83 22.15
C ARG A 274 1.62 8.83 21.22
N ASN A 275 0.60 8.17 21.74
CA ASN A 275 -0.32 7.40 20.92
C ASN A 275 -1.07 8.29 19.92
N LEU A 276 -1.32 7.74 18.73
CA LEU A 276 -2.04 8.38 17.64
C LEU A 276 -3.26 7.53 17.26
N THR A 277 -4.40 8.19 17.09
CA THR A 277 -5.50 7.72 16.25
C THR A 277 -5.57 8.63 15.04
N GLY A 278 -5.12 8.15 13.88
CA GLY A 278 -4.73 9.02 12.77
C GLY A 278 -3.93 8.27 11.72
N TYR A 279 -3.09 8.96 10.97
CA TYR A 279 -2.24 8.30 9.96
C TYR A 279 -0.84 8.90 9.87
N PHE A 280 0.11 8.07 9.44
CA PHE A 280 1.37 8.49 8.81
C PHE A 280 1.31 8.19 7.31
N ARG A 281 1.89 9.06 6.49
CA ARG A 281 2.06 8.84 5.06
C ARG A 281 3.46 9.28 4.61
N MET A 282 4.16 8.38 3.94
CA MET A 282 5.51 8.58 3.42
C MET A 282 5.44 8.79 1.91
N ALA A 283 6.02 9.87 1.41
CA ALA A 283 6.22 10.07 -0.02
C ALA A 283 7.68 10.34 -0.35
N GLU A 284 8.20 9.72 -1.39
CA GLU A 284 9.54 10.01 -1.88
C GLU A 284 9.54 11.35 -2.62
N ILE A 285 10.60 12.14 -2.45
CA ILE A 285 10.78 13.45 -3.09
C ILE A 285 11.85 13.39 -4.16
N THR A 286 13.03 12.89 -3.81
CA THR A 286 14.13 12.73 -4.74
C THR A 286 15.10 11.69 -4.21
N SER A 287 15.95 11.18 -5.09
CA SER A 287 17.10 10.38 -4.74
C SER A 287 18.36 10.96 -5.35
N GLN A 288 19.53 10.63 -4.82
CA GLN A 288 20.82 11.04 -5.38
C GLN A 288 20.99 10.65 -6.87
N SER A 289 20.23 9.64 -7.32
CA SER A 289 20.21 9.19 -8.73
C SER A 289 19.33 10.03 -9.65
N GLU A 290 18.59 11.00 -9.11
CA GLU A 290 17.66 11.85 -9.85
C GLU A 290 18.15 13.30 -9.92
N ASN A 291 18.24 13.82 -11.15
CA ASN A 291 18.62 15.20 -11.41
C ASN A 291 17.37 16.10 -11.41
N LEU A 292 16.87 16.43 -10.22
CA LEU A 292 15.79 17.41 -10.05
C LEU A 292 16.35 18.76 -9.64
N THR A 293 15.85 19.83 -10.27
CA THR A 293 16.15 21.20 -9.85
C THR A 293 15.48 21.53 -8.51
N PRO A 294 15.99 22.52 -7.74
CA PRO A 294 15.33 22.96 -6.50
C PRO A 294 13.86 23.36 -6.69
N ALA A 295 13.52 23.96 -7.84
CA ALA A 295 12.15 24.34 -8.18
C ALA A 295 11.24 23.12 -8.36
N GLU A 296 11.71 22.06 -9.02
CA GLU A 296 10.96 20.81 -9.19
C GLU A 296 10.76 20.08 -7.86
N VAL A 297 11.78 20.06 -7.00
CA VAL A 297 11.67 19.52 -5.63
C VAL A 297 10.58 20.25 -4.85
N GLN A 298 10.56 21.59 -4.90
CA GLN A 298 9.53 22.37 -4.22
C GLN A 298 8.13 22.20 -4.83
N ALA A 299 8.01 22.06 -6.15
CA ALA A 299 6.74 21.78 -6.81
C ALA A 299 6.19 20.41 -6.38
N LYS A 300 7.05 19.38 -6.33
CA LYS A 300 6.71 18.03 -5.86
C LYS A 300 6.26 18.04 -4.39
N ILE A 301 7.02 18.68 -3.49
CA ILE A 301 6.64 18.83 -2.08
C ILE A 301 5.30 19.59 -1.95
N SER A 302 5.13 20.71 -2.66
CA SER A 302 3.90 21.52 -2.59
C SER A 302 2.67 20.73 -3.02
N LEU A 303 2.81 19.95 -4.09
CA LEU A 303 1.74 19.10 -4.57
C LEU A 303 1.42 17.96 -3.60
N LEU A 304 2.45 17.29 -3.08
CA LEU A 304 2.27 16.24 -2.09
C LEU A 304 1.66 16.78 -0.78
N ASN A 305 2.05 17.96 -0.33
CA ASN A 305 1.46 18.64 0.84
C ASN A 305 -0.04 18.88 0.62
N LYS A 306 -0.43 19.39 -0.56
CA LYS A 306 -1.82 19.71 -0.91
C LYS A 306 -2.74 18.49 -0.81
N TYR A 307 -2.26 17.31 -1.21
CA TYR A 307 -3.06 16.08 -1.26
C TYR A 307 -2.80 15.10 -0.11
N ALA A 308 -1.90 15.41 0.83
CA ALA A 308 -1.51 14.53 1.93
C ALA A 308 -2.70 14.05 2.79
N LYS A 309 -3.78 14.84 2.88
CA LYS A 309 -4.99 14.46 3.63
C LYS A 309 -5.92 13.48 2.92
N PHE A 310 -5.79 13.30 1.61
CA PHE A 310 -6.66 12.41 0.83
C PHE A 310 -5.96 11.05 0.67
N LEU A 311 -6.26 10.14 1.58
CA LEU A 311 -5.63 8.82 1.67
C LEU A 311 -6.49 7.76 0.97
N PRO A 312 -6.05 7.12 -0.13
CA PRO A 312 -6.80 6.06 -0.79
C PRO A 312 -6.74 4.76 0.03
N VAL A 313 -7.88 4.17 0.33
CA VAL A 313 -7.97 2.90 1.09
C VAL A 313 -8.46 1.74 0.25
N ARG A 314 -9.15 2.04 -0.85
CA ARG A 314 -9.75 1.03 -1.73
C ARG A 314 -9.88 1.57 -3.13
N ALA A 315 -9.87 0.68 -4.12
CA ALA A 315 -10.13 1.03 -5.51
C ALA A 315 -10.93 -0.07 -6.20
N ILE A 316 -11.91 0.30 -7.02
CA ILE A 316 -12.69 -0.65 -7.84
C ILE A 316 -12.59 -0.24 -9.31
N VAL A 317 -12.72 -1.23 -10.19
CA VAL A 317 -12.76 -1.02 -11.64
C VAL A 317 -14.12 -1.47 -12.17
N ALA A 318 -14.72 -0.63 -13.02
CA ALA A 318 -15.87 -0.98 -13.83
C ALA A 318 -15.50 -0.83 -15.31
N ALA A 319 -16.11 -1.64 -16.17
CA ALA A 319 -15.92 -1.55 -17.60
C ALA A 319 -17.29 -1.60 -18.31
N THR A 320 -17.45 -0.81 -19.36
CA THR A 320 -18.58 -0.88 -20.28
C THR A 320 -18.06 -0.90 -21.71
N VAL A 321 -18.75 -1.60 -22.60
CA VAL A 321 -18.39 -1.69 -24.02
C VAL A 321 -19.59 -1.24 -24.85
N THR A 322 -19.36 -0.29 -25.75
CA THR A 322 -20.37 0.22 -26.68
C THR A 322 -19.77 0.26 -28.08
N GLY A 323 -20.25 -0.61 -28.98
CA GLY A 323 -19.65 -0.78 -30.31
C GLY A 323 -18.20 -1.27 -30.19
N ASN A 324 -17.26 -0.54 -30.80
CA ASN A 324 -15.83 -0.84 -30.72
C ASN A 324 -15.13 -0.12 -29.55
N THR A 325 -15.85 0.66 -28.75
CA THR A 325 -15.25 1.46 -27.67
C THR A 325 -15.44 0.80 -26.32
N ALA A 326 -14.33 0.60 -25.60
CA ALA A 326 -14.31 0.19 -24.21
C ALA A 326 -14.12 1.42 -23.29
N ASN A 327 -14.98 1.57 -22.30
CA ASN A 327 -14.85 2.57 -21.26
C ASN A 327 -14.51 1.90 -19.95
N LEU A 328 -13.34 2.19 -19.41
CA LEU A 328 -12.91 1.75 -18.09
C LEU A 328 -13.09 2.89 -17.10
N GLN A 329 -13.65 2.58 -15.94
CA GLN A 329 -13.81 3.54 -14.86
C GLN A 329 -13.16 3.01 -13.58
N TYR A 330 -12.15 3.72 -13.11
CA TYR A 330 -11.48 3.42 -11.84
C TYR A 330 -12.06 4.37 -10.80
N ARG A 331 -12.56 3.82 -9.69
CA ARG A 331 -13.11 4.59 -8.57
C ARG A 331 -12.33 4.28 -7.31
N TYR A 332 -11.73 5.31 -6.74
CA TYR A 332 -10.94 5.25 -5.52
C TYR A 332 -11.77 5.73 -4.34
N THR A 333 -11.76 4.98 -3.24
CA THR A 333 -12.35 5.37 -1.95
C THR A 333 -11.26 5.88 -1.03
N ARG A 334 -11.55 6.98 -0.33
CA ARG A 334 -10.66 7.62 0.64
C ARG A 334 -10.95 7.19 2.06
N TYR A 335 -9.93 7.22 2.90
CA TYR A 335 -10.08 7.19 4.35
C TYR A 335 -10.90 8.39 4.81
N ASN A 336 -11.86 8.16 5.71
CA ASN A 336 -12.82 9.18 6.15
C ASN A 336 -13.47 9.93 4.98
N GLU A 337 -13.93 9.16 3.98
CA GLU A 337 -14.65 9.66 2.81
C GLU A 337 -15.72 10.69 3.20
N SER A 338 -15.70 11.86 2.55
CA SER A 338 -16.63 12.95 2.82
C SER A 338 -17.06 13.59 1.50
N PRO A 339 -18.36 13.89 1.30
CA PRO A 339 -18.83 14.64 0.14
C PRO A 339 -18.12 15.99 -0.05
N SER A 340 -17.70 16.62 1.05
CA SER A 340 -16.99 17.92 1.01
C SER A 340 -15.60 17.85 0.36
N TYR A 341 -15.06 16.66 0.15
CA TYR A 341 -13.76 16.48 -0.52
C TYR A 341 -13.88 16.47 -2.05
N GLY A 342 -15.10 16.39 -2.62
CA GLY A 342 -15.33 16.27 -4.06
C GLY A 342 -14.46 15.17 -4.68
N ASP A 343 -13.90 15.39 -5.86
CA ASP A 343 -13.04 14.40 -6.53
C ASP A 343 -11.58 14.45 -6.09
N SER A 344 -11.22 15.22 -5.06
CA SER A 344 -9.83 15.47 -4.68
C SER A 344 -9.10 14.20 -4.23
N LEU A 345 -8.23 13.69 -5.09
CA LEU A 345 -7.31 12.61 -4.76
C LEU A 345 -6.09 12.72 -5.67
N LEU A 346 -4.92 12.42 -5.12
CA LEU A 346 -3.70 12.26 -5.88
C LEU A 346 -3.41 10.78 -6.03
N MET A 347 -3.32 10.31 -7.27
CA MET A 347 -2.94 8.95 -7.63
C MET A 347 -1.91 9.01 -8.77
N LEU A 348 -1.16 7.92 -8.98
CA LEU A 348 -0.15 7.80 -10.01
C LEU A 348 -0.60 6.82 -11.09
N ALA A 349 -0.59 7.27 -12.34
CA ALA A 349 -0.97 6.53 -13.53
C ALA A 349 0.28 5.96 -14.23
N LEU A 350 0.19 4.73 -14.73
CA LEU A 350 1.20 4.14 -15.62
C LEU A 350 1.08 4.77 -17.02
N PRO A 351 2.13 4.66 -17.88
CA PRO A 351 2.08 5.23 -19.23
C PRO A 351 0.81 4.87 -20.02
N HIS A 352 0.45 3.58 -20.09
CA HIS A 352 -0.76 3.15 -20.79
C HIS A 352 -2.08 3.66 -20.19
N HIS A 353 -2.10 4.07 -18.91
CA HIS A 353 -3.27 4.78 -18.37
C HIS A 353 -3.30 6.22 -18.89
N VAL A 354 -2.14 6.90 -18.91
CA VAL A 354 -2.01 8.28 -19.40
C VAL A 354 -2.44 8.37 -20.87
N ASP A 355 -2.10 7.37 -21.68
CA ASP A 355 -2.43 7.32 -23.11
C ASP A 355 -3.95 7.32 -23.40
N ILE A 356 -4.76 6.76 -22.49
CA ILE A 356 -6.22 6.61 -22.63
C ILE A 356 -7.02 7.48 -21.66
N LEU A 357 -6.34 8.30 -20.85
CA LEU A 357 -6.96 9.31 -19.99
C LEU A 357 -7.30 10.56 -20.82
N PRO A 358 -8.35 11.33 -20.44
CA PRO A 358 -8.66 12.58 -21.09
C PRO A 358 -7.47 13.55 -21.05
N PRO A 359 -7.23 14.33 -22.13
CA PRO A 359 -6.19 15.35 -22.15
C PRO A 359 -6.25 16.29 -20.94
N GLY A 360 -5.09 16.64 -20.38
CA GLY A 360 -4.99 17.51 -19.20
C GLY A 360 -5.24 16.81 -17.85
N SER A 361 -5.35 15.47 -17.82
CA SER A 361 -5.48 14.71 -16.57
C SER A 361 -4.21 14.72 -15.71
N THR A 362 -3.06 15.03 -16.30
CA THR A 362 -1.75 15.11 -15.65
C THR A 362 -1.15 16.51 -15.84
N THR A 363 -0.25 16.92 -14.95
CA THR A 363 0.57 18.15 -15.09
C THR A 363 2.08 17.87 -15.21
N ASN A 364 2.47 16.60 -15.14
CA ASN A 364 3.85 16.13 -15.16
C ASN A 364 4.72 16.75 -14.04
N ILE A 365 4.12 17.00 -12.86
CA ILE A 365 4.87 17.46 -11.68
C ILE A 365 5.50 16.26 -10.95
N LEU A 366 4.75 15.17 -10.80
CA LEU A 366 5.26 13.94 -10.20
C LEU A 366 5.65 12.96 -11.28
N LYS A 367 6.96 12.75 -11.44
CA LYS A 367 7.52 11.78 -12.38
C LYS A 367 8.24 10.70 -11.60
N TYR A 368 7.57 9.59 -11.34
CA TYR A 368 8.20 8.44 -10.67
C TYR A 368 8.65 7.43 -11.71
N LYS A 369 9.93 7.11 -11.73
CA LYS A 369 10.49 6.09 -12.64
C LYS A 369 10.26 4.71 -12.06
N VAL A 370 9.64 3.83 -12.84
CA VAL A 370 9.36 2.44 -12.48
C VAL A 370 9.76 1.51 -13.62
N LEU A 371 9.72 0.19 -13.41
CA LEU A 371 10.03 -0.80 -14.45
C LEU A 371 9.11 -0.70 -15.67
N LYS A 372 7.90 -0.17 -15.47
CA LYS A 372 6.87 0.02 -16.51
C LYS A 372 6.91 1.42 -17.15
N GLY A 373 8.01 2.15 -17.02
CA GLY A 373 8.17 3.51 -17.54
C GLY A 373 7.99 4.59 -16.46
N THR A 374 7.55 5.78 -16.86
CA THR A 374 7.34 6.91 -15.94
C THR A 374 5.89 6.99 -15.54
N MET A 375 5.61 6.94 -14.25
CA MET A 375 4.29 7.22 -13.72
C MET A 375 4.08 8.72 -13.56
N ASN A 376 2.88 9.19 -13.90
CA ASN A 376 2.47 10.59 -13.79
C ASN A 376 1.25 10.73 -12.89
N GLU A 377 1.09 11.88 -12.26
CA GLU A 377 -0.01 12.13 -11.36
C GLU A 377 -1.35 12.39 -12.05
N VAL A 378 -2.44 11.96 -11.39
CA VAL A 378 -3.83 12.26 -11.76
C VAL A 378 -4.58 12.76 -10.54
N TYR A 379 -5.36 13.82 -10.72
CA TYR A 379 -5.98 14.61 -9.64
C TYR A 379 -7.46 14.31 -9.40
N LYS A 380 -7.85 13.04 -9.50
CA LYS A 380 -9.25 12.63 -9.36
C LYS A 380 -9.36 11.30 -8.64
N ASN A 381 -10.41 11.17 -7.84
CA ASN A 381 -10.83 9.89 -7.25
C ASN A 381 -11.56 8.99 -8.26
N THR A 382 -11.97 9.53 -9.41
CA THR A 382 -12.59 8.77 -10.51
C THR A 382 -11.84 9.03 -11.79
N TRP A 383 -11.34 7.97 -12.41
CA TRP A 383 -10.69 8.03 -13.71
C TRP A 383 -11.62 7.41 -14.75
N ASN A 384 -11.94 8.16 -15.79
CA ASN A 384 -12.64 7.65 -16.96
C ASN A 384 -11.61 7.49 -18.06
N MET A 385 -11.45 6.27 -18.54
CA MET A 385 -10.46 5.90 -19.56
C MET A 385 -11.19 5.27 -20.73
N THR A 386 -10.81 5.65 -21.95
CA THR A 386 -11.50 5.23 -23.17
C THR A 386 -10.50 4.64 -24.14
N ASP A 387 -10.79 3.42 -24.60
CA ASP A 387 -10.02 2.71 -25.61
C ASP A 387 -10.93 2.44 -26.83
N ILE A 388 -10.42 2.69 -28.05
CA ILE A 388 -11.20 2.68 -29.32
C ILE A 388 -10.63 1.65 -30.28
#